data_AF-A0A1H9VK85-F1
#
_entry.id   AF-A0A1H9VK85-F1
#
_cell.length_a   1.000
_cell.length_b   1.000
_cell.length_c   1.000
_cell.angle_alpha   90.00
_cell.angle_beta   90.00
_cell.angle_gamma   90.00
#
_symmetry.space_group_name_H-M   'P 1'
#
loop_
_entity.id
_entity.type
_entity.pdbx_description
1 polymer ?
#
loop_
_entity_poly.entity_id
_entity_poly.type
_entity_poly.pdbx_seq_one_letter_code
_entity_poly.pdbx_strand_id
1 'polypeptide(L)'
;MTKQLTEAQQTFLTHYRDMLSEVERSVAYVSECYIKEDYDIGDRLLKSVIESLAAYNIENMTMDSIFSSDAEAVQILGEFQEAASEALNVDEVHAGEGERMHFTHEVLLPRLASWRKVVDRYLAEINAKG
;
A
#
# COMPACT_ATOMS: atom_id res chain seq x y z
N MET A 1 -12.08 -5.77 -19.02
CA MET A 1 -11.08 -6.38 -19.94
C MET A 1 -9.74 -5.71 -19.65
N THR A 2 -8.86 -6.39 -18.93
CA THR A 2 -7.48 -5.97 -18.68
C THR A 2 -6.68 -6.06 -19.98
N LYS A 3 -6.08 -4.94 -20.40
CA LYS A 3 -5.08 -4.94 -21.50
C LYS A 3 -3.93 -5.86 -21.12
N GLN A 4 -3.39 -6.58 -22.11
CA GLN A 4 -2.21 -7.41 -21.88
C GLN A 4 -1.03 -6.51 -21.47
N LEU A 5 -0.43 -6.80 -20.32
CA LEU A 5 0.70 -6.04 -19.81
C LEU A 5 1.98 -6.39 -20.59
N THR A 6 2.75 -5.36 -20.91
CA THR A 6 4.10 -5.50 -21.50
C THR A 6 5.07 -6.14 -20.50
N GLU A 7 6.16 -6.76 -20.95
CA GLU A 7 7.19 -7.34 -20.06
C GLU A 7 7.70 -6.32 -19.02
N ALA A 8 7.92 -5.06 -19.44
CA ALA A 8 8.34 -4.00 -18.53
C ALA A 8 7.31 -3.71 -17.42
N GLN A 9 6.01 -3.70 -17.76
CA GLN A 9 4.93 -3.53 -16.78
C GLN A 9 4.82 -4.73 -15.83
N GLN A 10 5.10 -5.94 -16.31
CA GLN A 10 5.11 -7.16 -15.49
C GLN A 10 6.26 -7.14 -14.47
N THR A 11 7.47 -6.81 -14.92
CA THR A 11 8.63 -6.64 -14.03
C THR A 11 8.36 -5.55 -13.00
N PHE A 12 7.80 -4.42 -13.43
CA PHE A 12 7.40 -3.34 -12.53
C PHE A 12 6.42 -3.81 -11.45
N LEU A 13 5.32 -4.48 -11.83
CA LEU A 13 4.33 -4.97 -10.87
C LEU A 13 4.89 -6.04 -9.93
N THR A 14 5.81 -6.87 -10.40
CA THR A 14 6.45 -7.90 -9.57
C THR A 14 7.27 -7.24 -8.46
N HIS A 15 8.16 -6.29 -8.82
CA HIS A 15 8.92 -5.54 -7.83
C HIS A 15 8.02 -4.72 -6.89
N TYR A 16 6.97 -4.11 -7.45
CA TYR A 16 6.01 -3.35 -6.67
C TYR A 16 5.27 -4.23 -5.66
N ARG A 17 4.83 -5.43 -6.06
CA ARG A 17 4.18 -6.41 -5.18
C ARG A 17 5.09 -6.87 -4.04
N ASP A 18 6.36 -7.08 -4.33
CA ASP A 18 7.36 -7.48 -3.33
C ASP A 18 7.56 -6.36 -2.30
N MET A 19 7.67 -5.12 -2.76
CA MET A 19 7.73 -3.95 -1.88
C MET A 19 6.46 -3.78 -1.04
N LEU A 20 5.26 -3.96 -1.61
CA LEU A 20 4.01 -3.94 -0.83
C LEU A 20 4.01 -5.00 0.28
N SER A 21 4.60 -6.16 0.02
CA SER A 21 4.70 -7.25 1.01
C SER A 21 5.75 -6.98 2.09
N GLU A 22 6.81 -6.24 1.78
CA GLU A 22 7.74 -5.72 2.78
C GLU A 22 7.07 -4.67 3.65
N VAL A 23 6.38 -3.70 3.04
CA VAL A 23 5.65 -2.66 3.78
C VAL A 23 4.59 -3.27 4.69
N GLU A 24 3.79 -4.24 4.22
CA GLU A 24 2.79 -4.90 5.05
C GLU A 24 3.39 -5.54 6.30
N ARG A 25 4.55 -6.20 6.17
CA ARG A 25 5.27 -6.80 7.30
C ARG A 25 5.80 -5.75 8.27
N SER A 26 6.33 -4.64 7.74
CA SER A 26 6.80 -3.52 8.57
C SER A 26 5.66 -2.83 9.31
N VAL A 27 4.53 -2.58 8.65
CA VAL A 27 3.33 -1.99 9.27
C VAL A 27 2.76 -2.92 10.35
N ALA A 28 2.78 -4.24 10.13
CA ALA A 28 2.41 -5.18 11.18
C ALA A 28 3.33 -5.10 12.42
N TYR A 29 4.63 -4.82 12.23
CA TYR A 29 5.55 -4.60 13.34
C TYR A 29 5.33 -3.26 14.05
N VAL A 30 4.89 -2.21 13.34
CA VAL A 30 4.50 -0.92 13.96
C VAL A 30 3.43 -1.14 15.04
N SER A 31 2.47 -2.03 14.81
CA SER A 31 1.49 -2.41 15.83
C SER A 31 2.12 -2.98 17.10
N GLU A 32 3.19 -3.77 16.98
CA GLU A 32 3.92 -4.27 18.14
C GLU A 32 4.62 -3.15 18.91
N CYS A 33 5.15 -2.13 18.21
CA CYS A 33 5.71 -0.95 18.85
C CYS A 33 4.65 -0.22 19.66
N TYR A 34 3.45 -0.01 19.11
CA TYR A 34 2.36 0.66 19.83
C TYR A 34 1.89 -0.13 21.06
N ILE A 35 1.84 -1.47 21.00
CA ILE A 35 1.53 -2.32 22.16
C ILE A 35 2.59 -2.17 23.27
N LYS A 36 3.85 -1.94 22.91
CA LYS A 36 4.98 -1.78 23.83
C LYS A 36 5.20 -0.33 24.29
N GLU A 37 4.31 0.58 23.93
CA GLU A 37 4.42 2.02 24.20
C GLU A 37 5.63 2.70 23.51
N ASP A 38 6.22 2.04 22.51
CA ASP A 38 7.34 2.53 21.71
C ASP A 38 6.85 3.42 20.53
N TYR A 39 6.01 4.41 20.83
CA TYR A 39 5.29 5.20 19.80
C TYR A 39 6.20 5.94 18.81
N ASP A 40 7.27 6.60 19.27
CA ASP A 40 8.21 7.32 18.40
C ASP A 40 8.93 6.36 17.42
N ILE A 41 9.22 5.13 17.85
CA ILE A 41 9.82 4.11 16.98
C ILE A 41 8.79 3.63 15.95
N GLY A 42 7.55 3.36 16.41
CA GLY A 42 6.45 2.96 15.54
C GLY A 42 6.15 4.02 14.47
N ASP A 43 6.02 5.27 14.87
CA ASP A 43 5.70 6.40 13.98
C ASP A 43 6.82 6.63 12.95
N ARG A 44 8.09 6.59 13.36
CA ARG A 44 9.22 6.72 12.41
C ARG A 44 9.30 5.57 11.43
N LEU A 45 9.08 4.34 11.90
CA LEU A 45 9.07 3.17 11.02
C LEU A 45 7.91 3.26 10.03
N LEU A 46 6.71 3.61 10.51
CA LEU A 46 5.52 3.76 9.68
C LEU A 46 5.75 4.79 8.57
N LYS A 47 6.21 5.99 8.93
CA LYS A 47 6.52 7.06 7.97
C LYS A 47 7.55 6.58 6.94
N SER A 48 8.67 6.02 7.39
CA SER A 48 9.74 5.54 6.52
C SER A 48 9.27 4.49 5.51
N VAL A 49 8.48 3.50 5.93
CA VAL A 49 8.01 2.46 5.01
C VAL A 49 6.93 2.97 4.05
N ILE A 50 6.07 3.89 4.49
CA ILE A 50 5.04 4.48 3.64
C ILE A 50 5.64 5.48 2.64
N GLU A 51 6.66 6.25 3.02
CA GLU A 51 7.39 7.15 2.11
C GLU A 51 7.97 6.40 0.92
N SER A 52 8.41 5.15 1.11
CA SER A 52 8.90 4.30 0.01
C SER A 52 7.85 4.05 -1.08
N LEU A 53 6.56 4.17 -0.75
CA LEU A 53 5.44 3.98 -1.65
C LEU A 53 4.97 5.27 -2.33
N ALA A 54 5.44 6.45 -1.91
CA ALA A 54 4.95 7.75 -2.38
C ALA A 54 5.06 7.93 -3.91
N ALA A 55 6.08 7.32 -4.52
CA ALA A 55 6.30 7.36 -5.97
C ALA A 55 5.33 6.48 -6.79
N TYR A 56 4.56 5.61 -6.13
CA TYR A 56 3.66 4.63 -6.77
C TYR A 56 2.20 5.07 -6.64
N ASN A 57 1.95 6.31 -7.07
CA ASN A 57 0.61 6.90 -7.04
C ASN A 57 -0.06 6.89 -8.43
N ILE A 58 -1.28 7.43 -8.57
CA ILE A 58 -2.00 7.44 -9.86
C ILE A 58 -1.33 8.36 -10.91
N GLU A 59 -0.53 9.33 -10.47
CA GLU A 59 0.26 10.20 -11.38
C GLU A 59 1.51 9.48 -11.92
N ASN A 60 1.89 8.34 -11.34
CA ASN A 60 2.92 7.49 -11.89
C ASN A 60 2.44 6.92 -13.23
N MET A 61 3.12 7.30 -14.32
CA MET A 61 2.76 6.90 -15.68
C MET A 61 2.63 5.38 -15.87
N THR A 62 3.45 4.60 -15.16
CA THR A 62 3.37 3.14 -15.23
C THR A 62 2.12 2.63 -14.53
N MET A 63 1.80 3.13 -13.33
CA MET A 63 0.56 2.80 -12.62
C MET A 63 -0.68 3.18 -13.42
N ASP A 64 -0.72 4.40 -13.97
CA ASP A 64 -1.80 4.87 -14.84
C ASP A 64 -1.97 3.94 -16.06
N SER A 65 -0.87 3.60 -16.74
CA SER A 65 -0.92 2.72 -17.92
C SER A 65 -1.45 1.31 -17.64
N ILE A 66 -1.38 0.85 -16.38
CA ILE A 66 -1.79 -0.48 -15.95
C ILE A 66 -3.24 -0.47 -15.46
N PHE A 67 -3.60 0.51 -14.62
CA PHE A 67 -4.84 0.48 -13.83
C PHE A 67 -5.93 1.44 -14.34
N SER A 68 -5.61 2.47 -15.14
CA SER A 68 -6.57 3.53 -15.53
C SER A 68 -7.87 3.05 -16.17
N SER A 69 -7.88 1.87 -16.80
CA SER A 69 -9.07 1.28 -17.41
C SER A 69 -9.93 0.43 -16.47
N ASP A 70 -9.48 0.20 -15.24
CA ASP A 70 -10.19 -0.57 -14.21
C ASP A 70 -10.59 0.36 -13.06
N ALA A 71 -11.84 0.80 -13.08
CA ALA A 71 -12.37 1.74 -12.10
C ALA A 71 -12.33 1.20 -10.67
N GLU A 72 -12.48 -0.12 -10.48
CA GLU A 72 -12.36 -0.76 -9.17
C GLU A 72 -10.92 -0.67 -8.67
N ALA A 73 -9.95 -0.99 -9.53
CA ALA A 73 -8.53 -0.88 -9.18
C ALA A 73 -8.12 0.56 -8.83
N VAL A 74 -8.58 1.54 -9.61
CA VAL A 74 -8.31 2.96 -9.36
C VAL A 74 -8.92 3.42 -8.03
N GLN A 75 -10.15 2.98 -7.72
CA GLN A 75 -10.79 3.30 -6.44
C GLN A 75 -10.00 2.72 -5.27
N ILE A 76 -9.64 1.43 -5.32
CA ILE A 76 -8.89 0.75 -4.24
C ILE A 76 -7.51 1.41 -4.06
N LEU A 77 -6.84 1.78 -5.16
CA LEU A 77 -5.58 2.52 -5.10
C LEU A 77 -5.75 3.88 -4.42
N GLY A 78 -6.83 4.61 -4.73
CA GLY A 78 -7.15 5.89 -4.10
C GLY A 78 -7.40 5.76 -2.60
N GLU A 79 -8.20 4.79 -2.19
CA GLU A 79 -8.45 4.49 -0.76
C GLU A 79 -7.13 4.15 -0.03
N PHE A 80 -6.26 3.36 -0.66
CA PHE A 80 -4.94 3.07 -0.11
C PHE A 80 -4.04 4.32 -0.01
N GLN A 81 -4.01 5.18 -1.03
CA GLN A 81 -3.22 6.41 -1.03
C GLN A 81 -3.68 7.41 0.03
N GLU A 82 -4.99 7.52 0.26
CA GLU A 82 -5.54 8.34 1.34
C GLU A 82 -5.00 7.86 2.70
N ALA A 83 -5.11 6.55 2.98
CA ALA A 83 -4.59 5.99 4.22
C ALA A 83 -3.07 6.10 4.31
N ALA A 84 -2.34 5.96 3.21
CA ALA A 84 -0.89 6.19 3.19
C ALA A 84 -0.56 7.66 3.54
N SER A 85 -1.32 8.62 3.01
CA SER A 85 -1.14 10.04 3.33
C SER A 85 -1.43 10.35 4.81
N GLU A 86 -2.44 9.72 5.40
CA GLU A 86 -2.72 9.82 6.84
C GLU A 86 -1.58 9.20 7.67
N ALA A 87 -1.05 8.05 7.24
CA ALA A 87 0.05 7.38 7.93
C ALA A 87 1.35 8.21 7.97
N LEU A 88 1.61 9.03 6.94
CA LEU A 88 2.74 9.97 6.93
C LEU A 88 2.63 11.05 8.01
N ASN A 89 1.41 11.34 8.46
CA ASN A 89 1.09 12.36 9.46
C ASN A 89 0.40 11.74 10.69
N VAL A 90 0.69 10.46 10.99
CA VAL A 90 -0.02 9.67 12.02
C VAL A 90 0.02 10.32 13.41
N ASP A 91 1.11 11.00 13.75
CA ASP A 91 1.32 11.72 15.00
C ASP A 91 0.50 13.00 15.12
N GLU A 92 0.12 13.60 13.99
CA GLU A 92 -0.72 14.79 13.91
C GLU A 92 -2.21 14.44 13.80
N VAL A 93 -2.55 13.42 12.99
CA VAL A 93 -3.94 13.02 12.69
C VAL A 93 -4.51 12.10 13.78
N HIS A 94 -3.68 11.24 14.37
CA HIS A 94 -4.05 10.27 15.39
C HIS A 94 -3.20 10.47 16.66
N ALA A 95 -3.42 11.60 17.33
CA ALA A 95 -2.64 11.98 18.51
C ALA A 95 -2.80 10.98 19.68
N GLY A 96 -3.94 10.29 19.77
CA GLY A 96 -4.19 9.28 20.80
C GLY A 96 -3.53 7.93 20.52
N GLU A 97 -2.99 7.29 21.56
CA GLU A 97 -2.36 5.97 21.47
C GLU A 97 -3.29 4.89 20.88
N GLY A 98 -4.53 4.84 21.38
CA GLY A 98 -5.57 3.95 20.86
C GLY A 98 -6.03 4.30 19.44
N GLU A 99 -5.90 5.58 19.04
CA GLU A 99 -6.27 6.04 17.70
C GLU A 99 -5.25 5.57 16.67
N ARG A 100 -3.95 5.63 16.98
CA ARG A 100 -2.88 5.10 16.09
C ARG A 100 -3.06 3.61 15.85
N MET A 101 -3.24 2.85 16.93
CA MET A 101 -3.42 1.40 16.83
C MET A 101 -4.68 1.04 16.06
N HIS A 102 -5.80 1.74 16.31
CA HIS A 102 -7.04 1.57 15.57
C HIS A 102 -6.85 1.87 14.08
N PHE A 103 -6.25 3.01 13.74
CA PHE A 103 -5.97 3.38 12.36
C PHE A 103 -5.10 2.33 11.65
N THR A 104 -4.00 1.89 12.26
CA THR A 104 -3.11 0.89 11.67
C THR A 104 -3.83 -0.42 11.36
N HIS A 105 -4.66 -0.93 12.29
CA HIS A 105 -5.32 -2.23 12.16
C HIS A 105 -6.62 -2.21 11.36
N GLU A 106 -7.44 -1.18 11.53
CA GLU A 106 -8.79 -1.13 10.97
C GLU A 106 -8.85 -0.35 9.65
N VAL A 107 -7.83 0.46 9.34
CA VAL A 107 -7.81 1.30 8.13
C VAL A 107 -6.63 0.95 7.23
N LEU A 108 -5.40 1.15 7.70
CA LEU A 108 -4.22 1.06 6.84
C LEU A 108 -3.95 -0.36 6.35
N LEU A 109 -3.85 -1.33 7.26
CA LEU A 109 -3.57 -2.73 6.90
C LEU A 109 -4.64 -3.33 5.97
N PRO A 110 -5.96 -3.17 6.22
CA PRO A 110 -6.99 -3.66 5.30
C PRO A 110 -6.92 -3.04 3.90
N ARG A 111 -6.66 -1.72 3.80
CA ARG A 111 -6.54 -1.02 2.52
C ARG A 111 -5.28 -1.45 1.76
N LEU A 112 -4.15 -1.58 2.45
CA LEU A 112 -2.91 -2.13 1.88
C LEU A 112 -3.11 -3.56 1.37
N ALA A 113 -3.74 -4.42 2.16
CA ALA A 113 -4.03 -5.80 1.77
C ALA A 113 -4.98 -5.88 0.56
N SER A 114 -5.98 -5.00 0.50
CA SER A 114 -6.91 -4.90 -0.62
C SER A 114 -6.20 -4.46 -1.89
N TRP A 115 -5.35 -3.44 -1.80
CA TRP A 115 -4.55 -2.99 -2.93
C TRP A 115 -3.58 -4.06 -3.42
N ARG A 116 -2.88 -4.76 -2.52
CA ARG A 116 -2.01 -5.88 -2.90
C ARG A 116 -2.78 -6.97 -3.65
N LYS A 117 -3.99 -7.32 -3.21
CA LYS A 117 -4.83 -8.31 -3.91
C LYS A 117 -5.15 -7.91 -5.35
N VAL A 118 -5.34 -6.61 -5.62
CA VAL A 118 -5.51 -6.10 -6.98
C VAL A 118 -4.23 -6.31 -7.79
N VAL A 119 -3.07 -5.96 -7.23
CA VAL A 119 -1.77 -6.19 -7.89
C VAL A 119 -1.55 -7.68 -8.19
N ASP A 120 -1.83 -8.57 -7.23
CA ASP A 120 -1.73 -10.02 -7.39
C ASP A 120 -2.69 -10.55 -8.47
N ARG A 121 -3.92 -10.03 -8.55
CA ARG A 121 -4.89 -10.36 -9.60
C ARG A 121 -4.31 -10.06 -10.99
N TYR A 122 -3.74 -8.88 -11.17
CA TYR A 122 -3.13 -8.48 -12.43
C TYR A 122 -1.96 -9.39 -12.81
N LEU A 123 -1.09 -9.74 -11.85
CA LEU A 123 0.01 -10.69 -12.06
C LEU A 123 -0.47 -12.11 -12.39
N ALA A 124 -1.55 -12.58 -11.77
CA ALA A 124 -2.11 -13.90 -12.03
C ALA A 124 -2.75 -14.01 -13.43
N GLU A 125 -3.45 -12.97 -13.89
CA GLU A 125 -4.05 -12.93 -15.23
C GLU A 125 -3.02 -12.99 -16.35
N ILE A 126 -1.77 -12.58 -16.08
CA ILE A 126 -0.63 -12.72 -17.00
C ILE A 126 -0.23 -14.20 -17.10
N ASN A 127 -0.01 -14.86 -15.97
CA ASN A 127 0.45 -16.25 -15.91
C ASN A 127 -0.59 -17.25 -16.45
N ALA A 128 -1.88 -16.89 -16.44
CA ALA A 128 -2.94 -17.73 -16.99
C ALA A 128 -3.08 -17.64 -18.53
N LYS A 129 -2.41 -16.67 -19.18
CA LYS A 129 -2.50 -16.41 -20.63
C LYS A 129 -1.21 -16.71 -21.41
N GLY A 130 -0.12 -17.05 -20.70
CA GLY A 130 1.14 -17.56 -21.30
C GLY A 130 1.15 -19.08 -21.35
#